data_AF-A0A0G0I666-F1
#
_entry.id   AF-A0A0G0I666-F1
#
_cell.length_a   1.000
_cell.length_b   1.000
_cell.length_c   1.000
_cell.angle_alpha   90.00
_cell.angle_beta   90.00
_cell.angle_gamma   90.00
#
_symmetry.space_group_name_H-M   'P 1'
#
loop_
_entity.id
_entity.type
_entity.pdbx_description
1 polymer ?
#
loop_
_entity_poly.entity_id
_entity_poly.type
_entity_poly.pdbx_seq_one_letter_code
_entity_poly.pdbx_strand_id
1 'polypeptide(L)'
;IFSFSVNAKFAWLMIQFFKVPVLFKELGLSLSIGGKQIKTFGNFIVSIINPNQKSAQEAIEEVEKLIGQGFVAGIDISLSLWGLMDHVIFVYGYNEDNLYVFDTHQVAGLEYEKITKDTRYIMKISKNTIIKKWSRFGRVWVVKKEFV
;
A
#
# COMPACT_ATOMS: atom_id res chain seq x y z
N ILE A 1 -8.42 16.89 1.35
CA ILE A 1 -8.25 15.60 2.08
C ILE A 1 -6.79 15.45 2.49
N PHE A 2 -5.87 15.46 1.52
CA PHE A 2 -4.44 15.57 1.78
C PHE A 2 -4.07 17.03 2.15
N SER A 3 -3.11 17.20 3.07
CA SER A 3 -2.92 18.43 3.84
C SER A 3 -2.46 19.62 3.00
N PHE A 4 -1.35 19.44 2.30
CA PHE A 4 -0.68 20.49 1.54
C PHE A 4 -0.53 20.04 0.09
N SER A 5 -0.78 20.95 -0.85
CA SER A 5 -0.34 20.76 -2.23
C SER A 5 1.18 20.87 -2.25
N VAL A 6 1.85 19.85 -2.78
CA VAL A 6 3.31 19.82 -2.88
C VAL A 6 3.69 19.66 -4.34
N ASN A 7 4.69 20.42 -4.77
CA ASN A 7 5.33 20.18 -6.06
C ASN A 7 5.90 18.75 -6.07
N ALA A 8 5.83 18.06 -7.22
CA ALA A 8 6.34 16.70 -7.36
C ALA A 8 7.79 16.52 -6.87
N LYS A 9 8.65 17.55 -7.02
CA LYS A 9 10.04 17.55 -6.51
C LYS A 9 10.16 17.40 -4.99
N PHE A 10 9.08 17.72 -4.26
CA PHE A 10 9.00 17.66 -2.80
C PHE A 10 8.05 16.55 -2.31
N ALA A 11 7.52 15.70 -3.20
CA ALA A 11 6.62 14.62 -2.82
C ALA A 11 7.23 13.65 -1.81
N TRP A 12 8.56 13.49 -1.84
CA TRP A 12 9.33 12.67 -0.90
C TRP A 12 9.31 13.18 0.55
N LEU A 13 8.96 14.46 0.79
CA LEU A 13 8.77 14.99 2.14
C LEU A 13 7.53 14.39 2.83
N MET A 14 6.63 13.77 2.08
CA MET A 14 5.39 13.14 2.56
C MET A 14 4.44 14.09 3.31
N ILE A 15 4.67 15.41 3.27
CA ILE A 15 3.90 16.42 4.00
C ILE A 15 2.44 16.49 3.53
N GLN A 16 2.14 16.04 2.32
CA GLN A 16 0.77 15.83 1.82
C GLN A 16 -0.03 14.89 2.74
N PHE A 17 0.63 13.97 3.45
CA PHE A 17 0.01 13.00 4.35
C PHE A 17 -0.08 13.47 5.81
N PHE A 18 0.28 14.71 6.12
CA PHE A 18 0.30 15.24 7.50
C PHE A 18 -1.02 15.02 8.26
N LYS A 19 -2.17 15.18 7.58
CA LYS A 19 -3.51 15.03 8.17
C LYS A 19 -4.06 13.60 8.16
N VAL A 20 -3.37 12.63 7.54
CA VAL A 20 -3.86 11.26 7.40
C VAL A 20 -4.18 10.60 8.75
N PRO A 21 -3.30 10.67 9.78
CA PRO A 21 -3.60 10.03 11.07
C PRO A 21 -4.84 10.60 11.75
N VAL A 22 -5.05 11.91 11.67
CA VAL A 22 -6.21 12.59 12.23
C VAL A 22 -7.48 12.19 11.47
N LEU A 23 -7.43 12.21 10.15
CA LEU A 23 -8.55 11.81 9.29
C LEU A 23 -9.00 10.37 9.57
N PHE A 24 -8.06 9.43 9.72
CA PHE A 24 -8.38 8.04 10.02
C PHE A 24 -9.10 7.93 11.37
N LYS A 25 -8.60 8.61 12.41
CA LYS A 25 -9.26 8.65 13.71
C LYS A 25 -10.68 9.22 13.63
N GLU A 26 -10.89 10.31 12.90
CA GLU A 26 -12.22 10.93 12.70
C GLU A 26 -13.20 9.99 11.99
N LEU A 27 -12.70 9.13 11.10
CA LEU A 27 -13.50 8.12 10.39
C LEU A 27 -13.70 6.83 11.19
N GLY A 28 -13.18 6.73 12.42
CA GLY A 28 -13.19 5.49 13.19
C GLY A 28 -12.37 4.38 12.52
N LEU A 29 -11.26 4.75 11.88
CA LEU A 29 -10.34 3.86 11.19
C LEU A 29 -8.97 3.88 11.86
N SER A 30 -8.26 2.76 11.76
CA SER A 30 -6.85 2.65 12.10
C SER A 30 -6.03 2.32 10.85
N LEU A 31 -4.81 2.86 10.81
CA LEU A 31 -3.81 2.56 9.80
C LEU A 31 -2.61 1.89 10.49
N SER A 32 -2.14 0.79 9.91
CA SER A 32 -0.85 0.20 10.24
C SER A 32 0.00 0.03 8.98
N ILE A 33 1.29 0.36 9.07
CA ILE A 33 2.24 0.21 7.96
C ILE A 33 3.42 -0.62 8.46
N GLY A 34 3.70 -1.74 7.81
CA GLY A 34 4.77 -2.66 8.23
C GLY A 34 4.60 -3.14 9.67
N GLY A 35 3.36 -3.39 10.10
CA GLY A 35 3.02 -3.81 11.46
C GLY A 35 3.02 -2.70 12.52
N LYS A 36 3.37 -1.46 12.18
CA LYS A 36 3.37 -0.32 13.12
C LYS A 36 2.09 0.49 12.98
N GLN A 37 1.40 0.73 14.09
CA GLN A 37 0.22 1.58 14.11
C GLN A 37 0.59 3.05 13.88
N ILE A 38 -0.16 3.73 13.02
CA ILE A 38 0.08 5.12 12.63
C ILE A 38 -0.88 6.03 13.39
N LYS A 39 -0.45 6.52 14.56
CA LYS A 39 -1.23 7.46 15.38
C LYS A 39 -0.88 8.93 15.12
N THR A 40 0.33 9.18 14.61
CA THR A 40 0.87 10.52 14.36
C THR A 40 1.60 10.55 13.03
N PHE A 41 1.84 11.77 12.49
CA PHE A 41 2.66 11.94 11.30
C PHE A 41 4.11 11.46 11.51
N GLY A 42 4.64 11.62 12.73
CA GLY A 42 5.94 11.05 13.09
C GLY A 42 5.97 9.52 12.94
N ASN A 43 4.92 8.82 13.38
CA ASN A 43 4.82 7.36 13.18
C ASN A 43 4.77 7.00 11.69
N PHE A 44 4.07 7.81 10.89
CA PHE A 44 4.02 7.64 9.44
C PHE A 44 5.43 7.74 8.84
N ILE A 45 6.15 8.84 9.08
CA ILE A 45 7.51 9.04 8.55
C ILE A 45 8.45 7.92 8.97
N VAL A 46 8.49 7.57 10.26
CA VAL A 46 9.34 6.48 10.77
C VAL A 46 9.00 5.16 10.10
N SER A 47 7.72 4.90 9.83
CA SER A 47 7.29 3.67 9.16
C SER A 47 7.67 3.66 7.68
N ILE A 48 7.77 4.82 7.02
CA ILE A 48 8.14 4.98 5.59
C ILE A 48 9.65 5.02 5.33
N ILE A 49 10.47 5.50 6.27
CA ILE A 49 11.93 5.58 6.07
C ILE A 49 12.70 4.35 6.58
N ASN A 50 12.13 3.62 7.56
CA ASN A 50 12.83 2.46 8.13
C ASN A 50 12.65 1.23 7.24
N PRO A 51 13.75 0.57 6.81
CA PRO A 51 13.66 -0.68 6.08
C PRO A 51 12.78 -1.71 6.81
N ASN A 52 11.98 -2.43 6.05
CA ASN A 52 11.22 -3.56 6.56
C ASN A 52 12.06 -4.83 6.45
N GLN A 53 11.95 -5.71 7.43
CA GLN A 53 12.66 -7.00 7.42
C GLN A 53 11.85 -8.12 6.77
N LYS A 54 10.58 -7.85 6.46
CA LYS A 54 9.66 -8.84 5.89
C LYS A 54 10.03 -9.16 4.44
N SER A 55 10.11 -10.44 4.12
CA SER A 55 10.26 -10.93 2.75
C SER A 55 8.99 -10.70 1.94
N ALA A 56 9.12 -10.74 0.60
CA ALA A 56 7.97 -10.61 -0.29
C ALA A 56 6.91 -11.70 -0.04
N GLN A 57 7.38 -12.93 0.23
CA GLN A 57 6.51 -14.08 0.47
C GLN A 57 5.69 -13.90 1.74
N GLU A 58 6.34 -13.53 2.86
CA GLU A 58 5.64 -13.24 4.12
C GLU A 58 4.67 -12.06 3.98
N ALA A 59 5.00 -11.06 3.14
CA ALA A 59 4.10 -9.94 2.87
C ALA A 59 2.87 -10.37 2.08
N ILE A 60 3.03 -11.23 1.08
CA ILE A 60 1.91 -11.82 0.31
C ILE A 60 1.01 -12.64 1.23
N GLU A 61 1.59 -13.54 2.04
CA GLU A 61 0.83 -14.38 2.99
C GLU A 61 0.08 -13.54 4.04
N GLU A 62 0.70 -12.46 4.53
CA GLU A 62 0.03 -11.52 5.42
C GLU A 62 -1.16 -10.85 4.73
N VAL A 63 -0.99 -10.39 3.49
CA VAL A 63 -2.09 -9.79 2.72
C VAL A 63 -3.22 -10.78 2.53
N GLU A 64 -2.95 -12.00 2.08
CA GLU A 64 -3.99 -13.03 1.88
C GLU A 64 -4.76 -13.31 3.16
N LYS A 65 -4.04 -13.44 4.29
CA LYS A 65 -4.67 -13.60 5.60
C LYS A 65 -5.57 -12.42 5.96
N LEU A 66 -5.13 -11.18 5.72
CA LEU A 66 -5.92 -9.98 5.99
C LEU A 66 -7.17 -9.92 5.12
N ILE A 67 -7.07 -10.25 3.83
CA ILE A 67 -8.21 -10.32 2.92
C ILE A 67 -9.20 -11.42 3.37
N GLY A 68 -8.71 -12.59 3.77
CA GLY A 68 -9.55 -13.66 4.32
C GLY A 68 -10.27 -13.28 5.62
N GLN A 69 -9.76 -12.29 6.35
CA GLN A 69 -10.39 -11.71 7.54
C GLN A 69 -11.34 -10.54 7.23
N GLY A 70 -11.50 -10.16 5.96
CA GLY A 70 -12.31 -9.02 5.54
C GLY A 70 -11.67 -7.66 5.82
N PHE A 71 -10.35 -7.60 6.05
CA PHE A 71 -9.63 -6.34 6.22
C PHE A 71 -9.16 -5.77 4.87
N VAL A 72 -9.00 -4.44 4.83
CA VAL A 72 -8.41 -3.77 3.67
C VAL A 72 -6.89 -3.79 3.83
N ALA A 73 -6.21 -4.36 2.85
CA ALA A 73 -4.76 -4.43 2.81
C ALA A 73 -4.22 -3.74 1.55
N GLY A 74 -3.10 -3.05 1.69
CA GLY A 74 -2.29 -2.56 0.59
C GLY A 74 -0.90 -3.18 0.65
N ILE A 75 -0.24 -3.28 -0.49
CA ILE A 75 1.12 -3.82 -0.60
C ILE A 75 1.97 -2.87 -1.44
N ASP A 76 3.18 -2.59 -0.95
CA ASP A 76 4.15 -1.78 -1.68
C ASP A 76 4.71 -2.56 -2.87
N ILE A 77 4.87 -1.86 -3.99
CA ILE A 77 5.60 -2.36 -5.16
C ILE A 77 6.56 -1.29 -5.65
N SER A 78 7.83 -1.67 -5.80
CA SER A 78 8.83 -0.78 -6.37
C SER A 78 8.59 -0.52 -7.86
N LEU A 79 8.54 0.76 -8.24
CA LEU A 79 8.39 1.18 -9.63
C LEU A 79 9.72 1.35 -10.38
N SER A 80 10.88 1.47 -9.70
CA SER A 80 12.20 1.58 -10.34
C SER A 80 13.38 1.41 -9.36
N LEU A 81 14.58 1.18 -9.91
CA LEU A 81 15.84 1.17 -9.15
C LEU A 81 15.95 2.48 -8.35
N TRP A 82 16.13 2.37 -7.03
CA TRP A 82 16.35 3.39 -5.98
C TRP A 82 15.31 3.38 -4.85
N GLY A 83 14.17 2.70 -4.99
CA GLY A 83 13.30 2.32 -3.84
C GLY A 83 12.70 3.48 -3.04
N LEU A 84 12.64 4.69 -3.62
CA LEU A 84 12.03 5.89 -3.01
C LEU A 84 10.64 6.21 -3.58
N MET A 85 10.22 5.48 -4.61
CA MET A 85 8.91 5.58 -5.24
C MET A 85 8.28 4.19 -5.25
N ASP A 86 7.98 3.70 -4.06
CA ASP A 86 7.12 2.52 -3.92
C ASP A 86 5.67 2.97 -4.14
N HIS A 87 4.94 2.19 -4.94
CA HIS A 87 3.51 2.38 -5.18
C HIS A 87 2.73 1.45 -4.28
N VAL A 88 1.70 1.96 -3.62
CA VAL A 88 0.82 1.16 -2.78
C VAL A 88 -0.37 0.74 -3.63
N ILE A 89 -0.53 -0.57 -3.85
CA ILE A 89 -1.73 -1.12 -4.47
C ILE A 89 -2.62 -1.77 -3.42
N PHE A 90 -3.93 -1.54 -3.50
CA PHE A 90 -4.88 -2.11 -2.55
C PHE A 90 -5.39 -3.46 -3.05
N VAL A 91 -5.29 -4.49 -2.21
CA VAL A 91 -5.69 -5.85 -2.54
C VAL A 91 -7.11 -6.10 -2.05
N TYR A 92 -7.90 -6.80 -2.84
CA TYR A 92 -9.29 -7.16 -2.49
C TYR A 92 -9.60 -8.65 -2.67
N GLY A 93 -8.70 -9.41 -3.29
CA GLY A 93 -8.86 -10.84 -3.51
C GLY A 93 -7.54 -11.50 -3.89
N TYR A 94 -7.50 -12.83 -3.88
CA TYR A 94 -6.33 -13.60 -4.27
C TYR A 94 -6.72 -14.98 -4.79
N ASN A 95 -5.81 -15.61 -5.51
CA ASN A 95 -5.82 -17.04 -5.83
C ASN A 95 -4.40 -17.60 -5.68
N GLU A 96 -4.16 -18.83 -6.14
CA GLU A 96 -2.84 -19.48 -6.03
C GLU A 96 -1.70 -18.63 -6.63
N ASP A 97 -1.95 -17.98 -7.77
CA ASP A 97 -0.89 -17.30 -8.55
C ASP A 97 -0.94 -15.76 -8.47
N ASN A 98 -2.08 -15.18 -8.12
CA ASN A 98 -2.35 -13.75 -8.32
C ASN A 98 -2.99 -13.08 -7.10
N LEU A 99 -2.69 -11.78 -6.96
CA LEU A 99 -3.48 -10.85 -6.18
C LEU A 99 -4.39 -10.03 -7.10
N TYR A 100 -5.62 -9.79 -6.65
CA TYR A 100 -6.58 -8.92 -7.32
C TYR A 100 -6.60 -7.58 -6.60
N VAL A 101 -6.42 -6.50 -7.35
CA VAL A 101 -6.08 -5.19 -6.79
C VAL A 101 -6.91 -4.07 -7.39
N PHE A 102 -7.11 -3.03 -6.59
CA PHE A 102 -7.62 -1.74 -7.01
C PHE A 102 -6.46 -0.75 -7.14
N ASP A 103 -6.53 0.03 -8.22
CA ASP A 103 -5.68 1.19 -8.43
C ASP A 103 -6.54 2.38 -8.87
N THR A 104 -5.92 3.54 -9.01
CA THR A 104 -6.57 4.75 -9.54
C THR A 104 -6.35 4.93 -11.04
N HIS A 105 -5.30 4.31 -11.56
CA HIS A 105 -4.92 4.31 -12.97
C HIS A 105 -3.99 3.13 -13.27
N GLN A 106 -3.61 2.95 -14.53
CA GLN A 106 -2.55 2.01 -14.89
C GLN A 106 -1.19 2.71 -14.76
N VAL A 107 -0.32 2.16 -13.93
CA VAL A 107 1.01 2.68 -13.64
C VAL A 107 2.00 2.13 -14.65
N ALA A 108 2.73 3.03 -15.31
CA ALA A 108 3.76 2.66 -16.27
C ALA A 108 4.87 1.84 -15.58
N GLY A 109 5.24 0.70 -16.19
CA GLY A 109 6.30 -0.18 -15.67
C GLY A 109 5.85 -1.18 -14.59
N LEU A 110 4.57 -1.19 -14.23
CA LEU A 110 3.98 -2.26 -13.42
C LEU A 110 3.25 -3.24 -14.35
N GLU A 111 3.56 -4.54 -14.21
CA GLU A 111 3.02 -5.62 -15.03
C GLU A 111 1.80 -6.23 -14.35
N TYR A 112 0.66 -5.58 -14.53
CA TYR A 112 -0.64 -5.97 -13.99
C TYR A 112 -1.70 -5.76 -15.06
N GLU A 113 -2.66 -6.68 -15.13
CA GLU A 113 -3.64 -6.74 -16.21
C GLU A 113 -4.98 -6.21 -15.71
N LYS A 114 -5.58 -5.31 -16.49
CA LYS A 114 -6.94 -4.85 -16.22
C LYS A 114 -7.94 -5.95 -16.56
N ILE A 115 -8.76 -6.32 -15.58
CA ILE A 115 -9.76 -7.39 -15.77
C ILE A 115 -11.16 -6.86 -16.10
N THR A 116 -11.36 -5.54 -16.03
CA THR A 116 -12.62 -4.86 -16.35
C THR A 116 -12.54 -4.19 -17.72
N LYS A 117 -13.69 -4.08 -18.40
CA LYS A 117 -13.80 -3.36 -19.69
C LYS A 117 -14.23 -1.90 -19.54
N ASP A 118 -14.68 -1.51 -18.35
CA ASP A 118 -15.17 -0.16 -18.05
C ASP A 118 -14.07 0.76 -17.51
N THR A 119 -14.43 1.89 -16.90
CA THR A 119 -13.50 2.91 -16.40
C THR A 119 -12.84 2.56 -15.06
N ARG A 120 -13.30 1.51 -14.36
CA ARG A 120 -12.73 1.11 -13.07
C ARG A 120 -11.35 0.50 -13.29
N TYR A 121 -10.42 0.75 -12.38
CA TYR A 121 -9.08 0.15 -12.40
C TYR A 121 -9.04 -1.05 -11.46
N ILE A 122 -9.80 -2.08 -11.84
CA ILE A 122 -9.76 -3.39 -11.23
C ILE A 122 -8.78 -4.24 -12.03
N MET A 123 -7.74 -4.70 -11.37
CA MET A 123 -6.57 -5.31 -12.00
C MET A 123 -6.21 -6.62 -11.30
N LYS A 124 -5.43 -7.45 -11.97
CA LYS A 124 -4.76 -8.62 -11.38
C LYS A 124 -3.25 -8.48 -11.56
N ILE A 125 -2.49 -8.88 -10.54
CA ILE A 125 -1.03 -8.89 -10.56
C ILE A 125 -0.53 -10.25 -10.08
N SER A 126 0.49 -10.78 -10.76
CA SER A 126 1.07 -12.06 -10.36
C SER A 126 1.89 -11.90 -9.07
N LYS A 127 1.84 -12.90 -8.19
CA LYS A 127 2.69 -12.96 -6.99
C LYS A 127 4.17 -12.89 -7.34
N ASN A 128 4.58 -13.50 -8.45
CA ASN A 128 5.93 -13.42 -8.97
C ASN A 128 6.35 -11.99 -9.34
N THR A 129 5.45 -11.17 -9.88
CA THR A 129 5.71 -9.75 -10.17
C THR A 129 5.98 -8.99 -8.88
N ILE A 130 5.20 -9.24 -7.82
CA ILE A 130 5.38 -8.63 -6.49
C ILE A 130 6.75 -9.03 -5.92
N ILE A 131 7.09 -10.32 -5.95
CA ILE A 131 8.37 -10.84 -5.45
C ILE A 131 9.55 -10.17 -6.16
N LYS A 132 9.52 -10.07 -7.50
CA LYS A 132 10.58 -9.44 -8.30
C LYS A 132 10.74 -7.95 -8.02
N LYS A 133 9.65 -7.26 -7.66
CA LYS A 133 9.63 -5.82 -7.40
C LYS A 133 9.64 -5.48 -5.91
N TRP A 134 9.82 -6.47 -5.04
CA TRP A 134 9.89 -6.25 -3.60
C TRP A 134 11.20 -5.55 -3.24
N SER A 135 11.10 -4.42 -2.55
CA SER A 135 12.24 -3.65 -2.09
C SER A 135 12.48 -3.90 -0.60
N ARG A 136 13.67 -3.54 -0.09
CA ARG A 136 13.93 -3.51 1.37
C ARG A 136 13.03 -2.54 2.14
N PHE A 137 12.32 -1.66 1.44
CA PHE A 137 11.36 -0.73 2.00
C PHE A 137 9.91 -1.19 1.83
N GLY A 138 9.68 -2.34 1.17
CA GLY A 138 8.35 -2.87 0.92
C GLY A 138 7.60 -3.17 2.22
N ARG A 139 6.36 -2.68 2.32
CA ARG A 139 5.47 -2.88 3.46
C ARG A 139 4.11 -3.38 3.02
N VAL A 140 3.45 -3.99 3.99
CA VAL A 140 2.01 -4.18 3.97
C VAL A 140 1.36 -3.03 4.74
N TRP A 141 0.37 -2.43 4.12
CA TRP A 141 -0.49 -1.40 4.68
C TRP A 141 -1.79 -2.06 5.09
N VAL A 142 -2.30 -1.74 6.28
CA VAL A 142 -3.53 -2.34 6.78
C VAL A 142 -4.45 -1.25 7.29
N VAL A 143 -5.68 -1.25 6.78
CA VAL A 143 -6.74 -0.36 7.25
C VAL A 143 -7.81 -1.21 7.93
N LYS A 144 -8.14 -0.84 9.17
CA LYS A 144 -9.18 -1.52 9.96
C LYS A 144 -10.17 -0.51 10.50
N LYS A 145 -11.43 -0.89 10.57
CA LYS A 145 -12.43 -0.14 11.35
C LYS A 145 -12.14 -0.35 12.83
N GLU A 146 -12.04 0.73 13.60
CA GLU A 146 -12.05 0.66 15.05
C GLU A 146 -13.51 0.49 15.49
N PHE A 147 -13.81 -0.64 16.13
CA PHE A 147 -15.06 -0.80 16.86
C PHE A 147 -14.86 -0.07 18.19
N VAL A 148 -15.46 1.12 18.31
CA VAL A 148 -15.60 1.85 19.57
C VAL A 148 -16.75 1.25 20.36
#